data_AF-E8ZKI4-F1
#
_entry.id   AF-E8ZKI4-F1
#
_cell.length_a   1.000
_cell.length_b   1.000
_cell.length_c   1.000
_cell.angle_alpha   90.00
_cell.angle_beta   90.00
_cell.angle_gamma   90.00
#
_symmetry.space_group_name_H-M   'P 1'
#
loop_
_entity.id
_entity.type
_entity.pdbx_description
1 polymer ?
#
loop_
_entity_poly.entity_id
_entity_poly.type
_entity_poly.pdbx_seq_one_letter_code
_entity_poly.pdbx_strand_id
1 'polypeptide(L)'
;MRGVKAVLSGTGLISGVGGVAALAALNRAPAASVLEVVEEKPQVEEKKEEVTVVEPAPVMDVYVVGYKLFNGSSQPLVDEISPNKLTNDFIAMDGEAKKCSLSGNVQGRSYVYWDPKQKQLMCNPKFQWKDWLTVSDVKKTQSLGEVELSEKMERVHNLRTAIFTFKEEGHDDDTFKKGCEAVYDLTFKDGMGSNFCRVLLFTGRV
;
A
#
# COMPACT_ATOMS: atom_id res chain seq x y z
N MET A 1 -32.68 18.32 -45.15
CA MET A 1 -31.31 18.80 -45.48
C MET A 1 -30.40 18.25 -44.39
N ARG A 2 -29.75 17.08 -44.48
CA ARG A 2 -28.54 16.68 -45.24
C ARG A 2 -27.42 17.73 -45.24
N GLY A 3 -26.29 17.38 -44.60
CA GLY A 3 -25.02 18.12 -44.54
C GLY A 3 -24.07 17.46 -43.53
N VAL A 4 -23.50 16.27 -43.83
CA VAL A 4 -22.19 16.00 -44.46
C VAL A 4 -21.03 15.88 -43.45
N LYS A 5 -20.36 14.73 -43.53
CA LYS A 5 -19.17 14.27 -42.81
C LYS A 5 -17.95 15.18 -43.04
N ALA A 6 -17.04 15.24 -42.07
CA ALA A 6 -15.63 15.49 -42.32
C ALA A 6 -14.78 14.40 -41.66
N VAL A 7 -14.11 13.62 -42.51
CA VAL A 7 -12.95 12.76 -42.20
C VAL A 7 -11.79 13.40 -42.95
N LEU A 8 -10.68 13.65 -42.26
CA LEU A 8 -9.32 13.91 -42.79
C LEU A 8 -8.40 13.63 -41.59
N SER A 9 -7.77 12.46 -41.45
CA SER A 9 -6.56 11.99 -42.16
C SER A 9 -5.43 13.02 -42.18
N GLY A 10 -4.38 12.71 -41.43
CA GLY A 10 -3.11 13.45 -41.39
C GLY A 10 -2.02 12.55 -40.81
N THR A 11 -1.41 11.76 -41.69
CA THR A 11 -0.17 11.02 -41.48
C THR A 11 1.00 11.99 -41.29
N GLY A 12 1.86 11.71 -40.30
CA GLY A 12 3.14 12.39 -40.11
C GLY A 12 4.14 11.47 -39.41
N LEU A 13 4.91 10.73 -40.21
CA LEU A 13 6.09 9.95 -39.81
C LEU A 13 7.34 10.84 -39.87
N ILE A 14 8.05 10.99 -38.75
CA ILE A 14 9.48 11.40 -38.69
C ILE A 14 10.04 10.71 -37.42
N SER A 15 10.76 9.58 -37.48
CA SER A 15 12.16 9.34 -37.87
C SER A 15 13.21 10.04 -36.99
N GLY A 16 13.99 9.24 -36.24
CA GLY A 16 15.24 9.59 -35.54
C GLY A 16 15.35 8.79 -34.23
N VAL A 17 15.86 7.56 -34.19
CA VAL A 17 17.27 7.08 -34.29
C VAL A 17 18.20 7.71 -33.23
N GLY A 18 18.74 6.84 -32.37
CA GLY A 18 19.77 7.11 -31.37
C GLY A 18 19.26 6.70 -29.98
N GLY A 19 19.67 5.58 -29.38
CA GLY A 19 21.01 5.03 -29.31
C GLY A 19 21.46 5.09 -27.85
N VAL A 20 21.61 3.92 -27.25
CA VAL A 20 21.93 3.64 -25.84
C VAL A 20 23.35 4.09 -25.48
N ALA A 21 23.56 4.71 -24.32
CA ALA A 21 24.76 4.58 -23.46
C ALA A 21 24.54 5.40 -22.17
N ALA A 22 24.36 4.77 -21.01
CA ALA A 22 25.43 4.43 -20.06
C ALA A 22 26.18 5.68 -19.52
N LEU A 23 25.74 6.21 -18.38
CA LEU A 23 26.54 7.08 -17.51
C LEU A 23 27.16 6.22 -16.42
N ALA A 24 28.33 5.66 -16.73
CA ALA A 24 29.24 5.07 -15.76
C ALA A 24 30.49 5.96 -15.62
N ALA A 25 30.87 6.17 -14.36
CA ALA A 25 32.22 6.45 -13.88
C ALA A 25 32.99 7.66 -14.48
N LEU A 26 33.00 8.76 -13.74
CA LEU A 26 34.11 9.70 -13.71
C LEU A 26 34.40 10.11 -12.26
N ASN A 27 35.37 9.43 -11.63
CA ASN A 27 36.34 10.07 -10.76
C ASN A 27 37.56 9.15 -10.56
N ARG A 28 38.56 9.39 -11.41
CA ARG A 28 39.97 8.98 -11.38
C ARG A 28 40.70 10.32 -11.66
N ALA A 29 41.79 10.77 -11.05
CA ALA A 29 42.87 10.25 -10.21
C ALA A 29 43.49 11.51 -9.48
N PRO A 30 44.66 11.51 -8.79
CA PRO A 30 45.96 10.89 -9.18
C PRO A 30 46.49 9.91 -8.11
N ALA A 31 47.04 8.76 -8.51
CA ALA A 31 48.45 8.55 -8.85
C ALA A 31 49.39 8.71 -7.64
N ALA A 32 49.79 7.55 -7.11
CA ALA A 32 50.83 7.35 -6.13
C ALA A 32 52.16 7.99 -6.60
N SER A 33 52.86 8.62 -5.65
CA SER A 33 54.31 8.83 -5.76
C SER A 33 54.99 7.93 -4.73
N VAL A 34 55.97 7.19 -5.22
CA VAL A 34 56.89 6.33 -4.47
C VAL A 34 57.93 7.25 -3.82
N LEU A 35 58.16 7.06 -2.51
CA LEU A 35 59.42 7.37 -1.85
C LEU A 35 59.57 6.40 -0.67
N GLU A 36 60.58 5.54 -0.74
CA GLU A 36 61.09 4.71 0.36
C GLU A 36 61.55 5.59 1.53
N VAL A 37 61.47 5.08 2.76
CA VAL A 37 62.52 5.06 3.80
C VAL A 37 61.96 4.46 5.11
N VAL A 38 62.51 3.28 5.47
CA VAL A 38 62.95 2.78 6.79
C VAL A 38 61.96 2.70 7.98
N GLU A 39 61.58 1.45 8.28
CA GLU A 39 61.60 0.72 9.58
C GLU A 39 61.24 1.42 10.91
N GLU A 40 60.10 1.04 11.52
CA GLU A 40 59.97 0.47 12.90
C GLU A 40 58.49 0.17 13.28
N LYS A 41 58.24 -0.92 14.01
CA LYS A 41 56.94 -1.35 14.61
C LYS A 41 56.52 -0.38 15.74
N PRO A 42 55.21 -0.18 16.11
CA PRO A 42 54.30 -1.26 16.57
C PRO A 42 52.77 -1.10 16.34
N GLN A 43 52.09 -2.25 16.46
CA GLN A 43 50.67 -2.55 16.80
C GLN A 43 49.60 -1.43 16.68
N VAL A 44 48.64 -1.63 15.77
CA VAL A 44 47.29 -1.02 15.84
C VAL A 44 46.27 -2.14 15.59
N GLU A 45 45.32 -2.26 16.51
CA GLU A 45 44.22 -3.22 16.50
C GLU A 45 43.48 -3.26 15.16
N GLU A 46 43.37 -4.45 14.56
CA GLU A 46 42.37 -4.73 13.53
C GLU A 46 40.98 -4.60 14.18
N LYS A 47 40.36 -3.43 14.02
CA LYS A 47 38.93 -3.29 14.20
C LYS A 47 38.27 -4.03 13.05
N LYS A 48 38.01 -5.33 13.25
CA LYS A 48 37.13 -6.12 12.38
C LYS A 48 35.82 -5.38 12.26
N GLU A 49 35.61 -4.78 11.10
CA GLU A 49 34.31 -4.27 10.70
C GLU A 49 33.42 -5.51 10.49
N GLU A 50 32.70 -5.85 11.55
CA GLU A 50 31.70 -6.90 11.56
C GLU A 50 30.57 -6.44 10.63
N VAL A 51 30.66 -6.88 9.38
CA VAL A 51 29.56 -6.77 8.40
C VAL A 51 28.41 -7.58 8.97
N THR A 52 27.55 -6.91 9.72
CA THR A 52 26.28 -7.44 10.16
C THR A 52 25.43 -7.62 8.93
N VAL A 53 25.39 -8.84 8.41
CA VAL A 53 24.40 -9.26 7.43
C VAL A 53 23.04 -9.07 8.10
N VAL A 54 22.36 -7.98 7.74
CA VAL A 54 21.01 -7.70 8.23
C VAL A 54 20.11 -8.77 7.63
N GLU A 55 19.82 -9.80 8.44
CA GLU A 55 18.87 -10.84 8.07
C GLU A 55 17.52 -10.17 7.79
N PRO A 56 16.87 -10.44 6.64
CA PRO A 56 15.61 -9.80 6.32
C PRO A 56 14.57 -10.17 7.38
N ALA A 57 13.83 -9.17 7.87
CA ALA A 57 12.80 -9.38 8.88
C ALA A 57 11.83 -10.49 8.43
N PRO A 58 11.48 -11.44 9.32
CA PRO A 58 10.58 -12.53 8.96
C PRO A 58 9.21 -11.98 8.59
N VAL A 59 8.69 -12.42 7.45
CA VAL A 59 7.32 -12.10 7.01
C VAL A 59 6.34 -12.89 7.88
N MET A 60 5.47 -12.17 8.57
CA MET A 60 4.50 -12.71 9.52
C MET A 60 3.19 -13.08 8.83
N ASP A 61 2.47 -14.05 9.38
CA ASP A 61 1.15 -14.43 8.88
C ASP A 61 0.14 -13.31 9.18
N VAL A 62 -0.60 -12.86 8.17
CA VAL A 62 -1.56 -11.74 8.31
C VAL A 62 -2.99 -12.27 8.39
N TYR A 63 -3.74 -11.83 9.41
CA TYR A 63 -5.16 -12.14 9.60
C TYR A 63 -5.98 -10.86 9.58
N VAL A 64 -7.27 -10.97 9.26
CA VAL A 64 -8.19 -9.83 9.27
C VAL A 64 -9.02 -9.89 10.54
N VAL A 65 -9.13 -8.78 11.26
CA VAL A 65 -9.92 -8.66 12.48
C VAL A 65 -11.11 -7.71 12.30
N GLY A 66 -12.24 -8.10 12.88
CA GLY A 66 -13.38 -7.24 13.19
C GLY A 66 -13.25 -6.72 14.61
N TYR A 67 -13.67 -5.48 14.84
CA TYR A 67 -13.59 -4.87 16.15
C TYR A 67 -14.82 -4.01 16.45
N LYS A 68 -15.17 -3.91 17.73
CA LYS A 68 -16.20 -3.00 18.22
C LYS A 68 -15.58 -1.67 18.60
N LEU A 69 -16.14 -0.59 18.08
CA LEU A 69 -15.82 0.76 18.54
C LEU A 69 -16.36 0.91 19.97
N PHE A 70 -15.47 0.92 20.95
CA PHE A 70 -15.81 1.27 22.33
C PHE A 70 -15.13 2.58 22.71
N ASN A 71 -15.88 3.43 23.40
CA ASN A 71 -15.47 4.77 23.78
C ASN A 71 -14.25 4.76 24.72
N GLY A 72 -13.06 4.95 24.17
CA GLY A 72 -11.90 5.41 24.93
C GLY A 72 -10.99 4.36 25.56
N SER A 73 -11.08 3.07 25.22
CA SER A 73 -10.10 2.09 25.68
C SER A 73 -8.74 2.26 24.99
N SER A 74 -7.65 2.10 25.75
CA SER A 74 -6.28 2.08 25.23
C SER A 74 -6.01 0.88 24.32
N GLN A 75 -6.78 -0.21 24.50
CA GLN A 75 -6.68 -1.47 23.79
C GLN A 75 -7.85 -1.68 22.82
N PRO A 76 -7.61 -2.32 21.66
CA PRO A 76 -8.66 -2.63 20.70
C PRO A 76 -9.54 -3.79 21.20
N LEU A 77 -10.85 -3.69 20.99
CA LEU A 77 -11.81 -4.75 21.29
C LEU A 77 -12.14 -5.53 20.01
N VAL A 78 -11.31 -6.52 19.72
CA VAL A 78 -11.55 -7.48 18.62
C VAL A 78 -12.65 -8.45 19.03
N ASP A 79 -13.67 -8.61 18.19
CA ASP A 79 -14.79 -9.54 18.39
C ASP A 79 -14.86 -10.61 17.30
N GLU A 80 -14.28 -10.36 16.13
CA GLU A 80 -14.21 -11.31 15.03
C GLU A 80 -12.80 -11.40 14.42
N ILE A 81 -12.45 -12.56 13.86
CA ILE A 81 -11.20 -12.78 13.12
C ILE A 81 -11.43 -13.69 11.92
N SER A 82 -10.70 -13.47 10.83
CA SER A 82 -10.66 -14.39 9.70
C SER A 82 -10.11 -15.76 10.14
N PRO A 83 -10.76 -16.87 9.76
CA PRO A 83 -10.26 -18.21 10.12
C PRO A 83 -8.95 -18.54 9.41
N ASN A 84 -8.75 -17.97 8.22
CA ASN A 84 -7.59 -18.16 7.37
C ASN A 84 -6.74 -16.89 7.35
N LYS A 85 -5.43 -17.08 7.21
CA LYS A 85 -4.51 -16.00 6.90
C LYS A 85 -4.71 -15.53 5.44
N LEU A 86 -4.33 -14.30 5.18
CA LEU A 86 -4.24 -13.76 3.82
C LEU A 86 -3.12 -14.45 3.05
N THR A 87 -3.33 -14.64 1.75
CA THR A 87 -2.29 -15.14 0.85
C THR A 87 -1.18 -14.11 0.66
N ASN A 88 0.03 -14.56 0.33
CA ASN A 88 1.16 -13.67 0.07
C ASN A 88 0.89 -12.74 -1.12
N ASP A 89 0.18 -13.23 -2.13
CA ASP A 89 -0.19 -12.44 -3.31
C ASP A 89 -1.10 -11.27 -2.90
N PHE A 90 -2.11 -11.55 -2.05
CA PHE A 90 -2.98 -10.51 -1.52
C PHE A 90 -2.24 -9.49 -0.65
N ILE A 91 -1.32 -9.96 0.21
CA ILE A 91 -0.46 -9.08 1.02
C ILE A 91 0.42 -8.19 0.14
N ALA A 92 0.94 -8.71 -0.97
CA ALA A 92 1.79 -7.96 -1.89
C ALA A 92 1.02 -6.87 -2.65
N MET A 93 -0.28 -7.07 -2.90
CA MET A 93 -1.15 -6.10 -3.57
C MET A 93 -1.61 -4.96 -2.66
N ASP A 94 -1.70 -5.19 -1.35
CA ASP A 94 -2.18 -4.19 -0.39
C ASP A 94 -1.04 -3.62 0.47
N GLY A 95 -0.77 -2.32 0.32
CA GLY A 95 0.32 -1.64 1.02
C GLY A 95 0.19 -1.63 2.54
N GLU A 96 -1.02 -1.73 3.09
CA GLU A 96 -1.28 -1.77 4.53
C GLU A 96 -1.12 -3.18 5.08
N ALA A 97 -1.59 -4.20 4.36
CA ALA A 97 -1.31 -5.60 4.67
C ALA A 97 0.20 -5.88 4.68
N LYS A 98 0.94 -5.36 3.70
CA LYS A 98 2.39 -5.45 3.65
C LYS A 98 3.09 -4.79 4.84
N LYS A 99 2.61 -3.64 5.32
CA LYS A 99 3.15 -3.01 6.54
C LYS A 99 2.94 -3.90 7.76
N CYS A 100 1.77 -4.51 7.86
CA CYS A 100 1.42 -5.38 8.97
C CYS A 100 2.18 -6.70 8.96
N SER A 101 2.45 -7.27 7.79
CA SER A 101 3.25 -8.49 7.67
C SER A 101 4.68 -8.34 8.21
N LEU A 102 5.17 -7.11 8.41
CA LEU A 102 6.47 -6.82 9.02
C LEU A 102 6.39 -6.52 10.53
N SER A 103 5.18 -6.43 11.09
CA SER A 103 4.91 -5.93 12.44
C SER A 103 4.08 -6.92 13.27
N GLY A 104 4.42 -8.21 13.21
CA GLY A 104 3.69 -9.26 13.93
C GLY A 104 4.05 -9.39 15.41
N ASN A 105 3.27 -10.22 16.10
CA ASN A 105 3.46 -10.60 17.48
C ASN A 105 4.52 -11.70 17.65
N VAL A 106 4.80 -12.05 18.90
CA VAL A 106 5.75 -13.13 19.25
C VAL A 106 5.36 -14.52 18.74
N GLN A 107 4.12 -14.70 18.26
CA GLN A 107 3.62 -15.95 17.67
C GLN A 107 3.72 -15.96 16.14
N GLY A 108 4.37 -14.97 15.53
CA GLY A 108 4.51 -14.91 14.07
C GLY A 108 3.25 -14.43 13.35
N ARG A 109 2.32 -13.75 14.04
CA ARG A 109 1.02 -13.33 13.48
C ARG A 109 0.84 -11.83 13.52
N SER A 110 0.16 -11.30 12.54
CA SER A 110 -0.16 -9.88 12.37
C SER A 110 -1.61 -9.71 11.97
N TYR A 111 -2.17 -8.53 12.24
CA TYR A 111 -3.62 -8.29 12.13
C TYR A 111 -3.92 -6.99 11.42
N VAL A 112 -4.74 -7.06 10.38
CA VAL A 112 -5.30 -5.89 9.70
C VAL A 112 -6.79 -5.79 9.96
N TYR A 113 -7.37 -4.61 9.80
CA TYR A 113 -8.82 -4.46 9.78
C TYR A 113 -9.27 -3.70 8.54
N TRP A 114 -10.48 -3.99 8.10
CA TRP A 114 -11.14 -3.22 7.05
C TRP A 114 -11.75 -1.95 7.66
N ASP A 115 -11.32 -0.78 7.20
CA ASP A 115 -11.99 0.49 7.54
C ASP A 115 -13.20 0.68 6.62
N PRO A 116 -14.44 0.54 7.13
CA PRO A 116 -15.63 0.66 6.30
C PRO A 116 -15.87 2.07 5.76
N LYS A 117 -15.31 3.11 6.39
CA LYS A 117 -15.47 4.51 5.97
C LYS A 117 -14.50 4.89 4.86
N GLN A 118 -13.25 4.45 4.99
CA GLN A 118 -12.20 4.71 3.99
C GLN A 118 -12.15 3.65 2.89
N LYS A 119 -12.85 2.52 3.10
CA LYS A 119 -12.93 1.38 2.20
C LYS A 119 -11.54 0.84 1.84
N GLN A 120 -10.72 0.63 2.85
CA GLN A 120 -9.36 0.13 2.71
C GLN A 120 -8.95 -0.69 3.92
N LEU A 121 -7.96 -1.56 3.75
CA LEU A 121 -7.30 -2.21 4.87
C LEU A 121 -6.45 -1.20 5.63
N MET A 122 -6.33 -1.42 6.93
CA MET A 122 -5.52 -0.57 7.80
C MET A 122 -4.67 -1.44 8.72
N CYS A 123 -3.40 -1.05 8.82
CA CYS A 123 -2.48 -1.63 9.76
C CYS A 123 -2.37 -0.75 11.00
N ASN A 124 -2.91 -1.22 12.14
CA ASN A 124 -2.81 -0.49 13.40
C ASN A 124 -1.96 -1.30 14.42
N PRO A 125 -0.86 -0.71 14.95
CA PRO A 125 0.03 -1.36 15.91
C PRO A 125 -0.70 -1.93 17.13
N LYS A 126 -1.82 -1.33 17.52
CA LYS A 126 -2.58 -1.77 18.70
C LYS A 126 -3.13 -3.18 18.60
N PHE A 127 -3.41 -3.65 17.39
CA PHE A 127 -3.89 -5.02 17.20
C PHE A 127 -2.74 -6.04 17.25
N GLN A 128 -1.48 -5.61 17.13
CA GLN A 128 -0.35 -6.54 16.98
C GLN A 128 0.16 -7.12 18.30
N TRP A 129 -0.20 -6.57 19.46
CA TRP A 129 0.43 -6.99 20.72
C TRP A 129 -0.14 -8.29 21.32
N LYS A 130 -1.30 -8.74 20.84
CA LYS A 130 -2.01 -9.93 21.34
C LYS A 130 -2.26 -10.92 20.21
N ASP A 131 -2.30 -12.21 20.53
CA ASP A 131 -2.68 -13.25 19.58
C ASP A 131 -4.19 -13.51 19.57
N TRP A 132 -4.92 -12.73 18.77
CA TRP A 132 -6.38 -12.79 18.70
C TRP A 132 -6.94 -14.12 18.19
N LEU A 133 -6.14 -14.93 17.50
CA LEU A 133 -6.60 -16.24 17.00
C LEU A 133 -6.74 -17.28 18.12
N THR A 134 -6.04 -17.06 19.24
CA THR A 134 -6.06 -17.92 20.44
C THR A 134 -6.98 -17.39 21.54
N VAL A 135 -7.52 -16.18 21.37
CA VAL A 135 -8.39 -15.56 22.35
C VAL A 135 -9.77 -16.22 22.30
N SER A 136 -10.24 -16.74 23.43
CA SER A 136 -11.43 -17.59 23.52
C SER A 136 -12.74 -16.88 23.15
N ASP A 137 -12.83 -15.57 23.36
CA ASP A 137 -14.01 -14.75 23.11
C ASP A 137 -14.05 -14.10 21.72
N VAL A 138 -13.04 -14.35 20.87
CA VAL A 138 -13.02 -13.87 19.49
C VAL A 138 -13.66 -14.91 18.57
N LYS A 139 -14.69 -14.50 17.84
CA LYS A 139 -15.40 -15.36 16.88
C LYS A 139 -14.59 -15.49 15.58
N LYS A 140 -14.55 -16.68 15.01
CA LYS A 140 -13.94 -16.90 13.67
C LYS A 140 -15.02 -16.78 12.59
N THR A 141 -14.90 -15.81 11.68
CA THR A 141 -15.93 -15.52 10.66
C THR A 141 -15.34 -15.49 9.25
N GLN A 142 -16.01 -16.16 8.29
CA GLN A 142 -15.59 -16.17 6.88
C GLN A 142 -15.83 -14.84 6.14
N SER A 143 -16.70 -13.96 6.64
CA SER A 143 -16.99 -12.64 6.06
C SER A 143 -15.79 -11.69 6.06
N LEU A 144 -14.77 -12.00 6.85
CA LEU A 144 -13.47 -11.31 6.90
C LEU A 144 -12.40 -12.02 6.05
N GLY A 145 -12.78 -13.06 5.30
CA GLY A 145 -11.89 -13.81 4.44
C GLY A 145 -11.50 -13.04 3.18
N GLU A 146 -10.42 -13.51 2.56
CA GLU A 146 -9.83 -12.90 1.37
C GLU A 146 -10.82 -12.76 0.21
N VAL A 147 -11.66 -13.76 -0.06
CA VAL A 147 -12.65 -13.73 -1.15
C VAL A 147 -13.58 -12.52 -1.01
N GLU A 148 -14.25 -12.39 0.13
CA GLU A 148 -15.15 -11.27 0.41
C GLU A 148 -14.46 -9.91 0.42
N LEU A 149 -13.20 -9.85 0.88
CA LEU A 149 -12.42 -8.62 0.87
C LEU A 149 -11.96 -8.23 -0.53
N SER A 150 -11.52 -9.20 -1.33
CA SER A 150 -11.08 -8.96 -2.71
C SER A 150 -12.20 -8.38 -3.56
N GLU A 151 -13.44 -8.91 -3.46
CA GLU A 151 -14.59 -8.33 -4.13
C GLU A 151 -14.87 -6.88 -3.69
N LYS A 152 -14.77 -6.60 -2.39
CA LYS A 152 -14.94 -5.23 -1.87
C LYS A 152 -13.85 -4.32 -2.40
N MET A 153 -12.59 -4.74 -2.35
CA MET A 153 -11.44 -3.96 -2.83
C MET A 153 -11.51 -3.70 -4.32
N GLU A 154 -11.92 -4.68 -5.13
CA GLU A 154 -12.11 -4.51 -6.57
C GLU A 154 -13.21 -3.48 -6.86
N ARG A 155 -14.36 -3.55 -6.16
CA ARG A 155 -15.42 -2.54 -6.27
C ARG A 155 -14.92 -1.14 -5.91
N VAL A 156 -14.11 -1.03 -4.85
CA VAL A 156 -13.50 0.24 -4.45
C VAL A 156 -12.52 0.74 -5.51
N HIS A 157 -11.69 -0.13 -6.06
CA HIS A 157 -10.74 0.22 -7.10
C HIS A 157 -11.45 0.76 -8.33
N ASN A 158 -12.45 0.03 -8.85
CA ASN A 158 -13.26 0.45 -9.99
C ASN A 158 -13.96 1.79 -9.72
N LEU A 159 -14.51 1.96 -8.51
CA LEU A 159 -15.12 3.22 -8.08
C LEU A 159 -14.12 4.37 -8.06
N ARG A 160 -12.94 4.17 -7.45
CA ARG A 160 -11.87 5.18 -7.40
C ARG A 160 -11.45 5.57 -8.82
N THR A 161 -11.20 4.61 -9.70
CA THR A 161 -10.84 4.86 -11.10
C THR A 161 -11.89 5.69 -11.81
N ALA A 162 -13.18 5.30 -11.72
CA ALA A 162 -14.27 6.07 -12.35
C ALA A 162 -14.35 7.51 -11.83
N ILE A 163 -14.18 7.69 -10.51
CA ILE A 163 -14.20 9.01 -9.87
C ILE A 163 -12.98 9.85 -10.28
N PHE A 164 -11.80 9.25 -10.42
CA PHE A 164 -10.61 9.96 -10.86
C PHE A 164 -10.75 10.44 -12.30
N THR A 165 -11.27 9.60 -13.21
CA THR A 165 -11.60 10.03 -14.58
C THR A 165 -12.54 11.23 -14.55
N PHE A 166 -13.57 11.21 -13.71
CA PHE A 166 -14.49 12.35 -13.54
C PHE A 166 -13.76 13.60 -13.01
N LYS A 167 -12.80 13.47 -12.10
CA LYS A 167 -12.04 14.63 -11.59
C LYS A 167 -11.17 15.28 -12.67
N GLU A 168 -10.55 14.49 -13.53
CA GLU A 168 -9.67 14.99 -14.60
C GLU A 168 -10.41 15.80 -15.66
N GLU A 169 -11.75 15.66 -15.75
CA GLU A 169 -12.60 16.48 -16.62
C GLU A 169 -12.75 17.94 -16.14
N GLY A 170 -12.18 18.30 -14.98
CA GLY A 170 -12.08 19.70 -14.53
C GLY A 170 -13.36 20.26 -13.89
N HIS A 171 -14.25 19.40 -13.40
CA HIS A 171 -15.45 19.81 -12.66
C HIS A 171 -15.11 20.48 -11.32
N ASP A 172 -15.95 21.40 -10.86
CA ASP A 172 -15.82 22.01 -9.54
C ASP A 172 -16.06 21.00 -8.39
N ASP A 173 -15.57 21.32 -7.19
CA ASP A 173 -15.61 20.42 -6.02
C ASP A 173 -17.04 19.98 -5.64
N ASP A 174 -18.05 20.84 -5.83
CA ASP A 174 -19.45 20.54 -5.51
C ASP A 174 -20.07 19.56 -6.53
N THR A 175 -19.76 19.76 -7.82
CA THR A 175 -20.14 18.83 -8.90
C THR A 175 -19.45 17.49 -8.74
N PHE A 176 -18.15 17.48 -8.41
CA PHE A 176 -17.40 16.26 -8.08
C PHE A 176 -18.03 15.51 -6.91
N LYS A 177 -18.35 16.21 -5.82
CA LYS A 177 -18.92 15.58 -4.63
C LYS A 177 -20.24 14.88 -4.93
N LYS A 178 -21.15 15.53 -5.64
CA LYS A 178 -22.44 14.93 -6.03
C LYS A 178 -22.27 13.75 -6.98
N GLY A 179 -21.36 13.87 -7.97
CA GLY A 179 -21.03 12.76 -8.87
C GLY A 179 -20.46 11.57 -8.12
N CYS A 180 -19.48 11.80 -7.25
CA CYS A 180 -18.87 10.78 -6.41
C CYS A 180 -19.90 10.09 -5.50
N GLU A 181 -20.77 10.85 -4.81
CA GLU A 181 -21.82 10.30 -3.96
C GLU A 181 -22.79 9.43 -4.77
N ALA A 182 -23.21 9.87 -5.95
CA ALA A 182 -24.10 9.11 -6.83
C ALA A 182 -23.48 7.77 -7.29
N VAL A 183 -22.22 7.78 -7.75
CA VAL A 183 -21.53 6.56 -8.20
C VAL A 183 -21.24 5.63 -7.01
N TYR A 184 -20.89 6.19 -5.85
CA TYR A 184 -20.69 5.43 -4.62
C TYR A 184 -21.99 4.73 -4.19
N ASP A 185 -23.11 5.45 -4.16
CA ASP A 185 -24.39 4.93 -3.69
C ASP A 185 -24.93 3.82 -4.61
N LEU A 186 -24.64 3.89 -5.91
CA LEU A 186 -24.91 2.79 -6.85
C LEU A 186 -24.12 1.52 -6.51
N THR A 187 -22.91 1.67 -5.94
CA THR A 187 -21.97 0.57 -5.67
C THR A 187 -22.18 -0.08 -4.31
N PHE A 188 -22.30 0.71 -3.24
CA PHE A 188 -22.28 0.20 -1.86
C PHE A 188 -23.61 0.30 -1.11
N LYS A 189 -24.51 1.24 -1.48
CA LYS A 189 -25.85 1.41 -0.87
C LYS A 189 -25.85 1.45 0.67
N ASP A 190 -24.77 1.94 1.28
CA ASP A 190 -24.55 1.89 2.74
C ASP A 190 -24.55 3.27 3.42
N GLY A 191 -24.85 4.33 2.65
CA GLY A 191 -24.94 5.70 3.16
C GLY A 191 -23.61 6.32 3.60
N MET A 192 -22.46 5.69 3.30
CA MET A 192 -21.14 6.23 3.63
C MET A 192 -20.51 7.07 2.51
N GLY A 193 -21.24 7.31 1.41
CA GLY A 193 -20.73 8.01 0.23
C GLY A 193 -20.13 9.38 0.54
N SER A 194 -20.81 10.19 1.35
CA SER A 194 -20.31 11.53 1.68
C SER A 194 -18.96 11.51 2.40
N ASN A 195 -18.75 10.55 3.31
CA ASN A 195 -17.47 10.42 4.03
C ASN A 195 -16.36 9.94 3.08
N PHE A 196 -16.64 8.92 2.27
CA PHE A 196 -15.70 8.39 1.29
C PHE A 196 -15.28 9.46 0.28
N CYS A 197 -16.24 10.18 -0.30
CA CYS A 197 -15.99 11.24 -1.27
C CYS A 197 -15.23 12.42 -0.67
N ARG A 198 -15.54 12.78 0.58
CA ARG A 198 -14.77 13.80 1.31
C ARG A 198 -13.31 13.36 1.46
N VAL A 199 -13.06 12.12 1.86
CA VAL A 199 -11.69 11.61 1.99
C VAL A 199 -10.97 11.67 0.65
N LEU A 200 -11.58 11.19 -0.45
CA LEU A 200 -10.98 11.23 -1.79
C LEU A 200 -10.63 12.65 -2.27
N LEU A 201 -11.50 13.63 -2.02
CA LEU A 201 -11.24 15.03 -2.36
C LEU A 201 -9.95 15.56 -1.72
N PHE A 202 -9.72 15.24 -0.45
CA PHE A 202 -8.60 15.77 0.33
C PHE A 202 -7.32 14.93 0.27
N THR A 203 -7.43 13.61 0.11
CA THR A 203 -6.25 12.75 0.13
C THR A 203 -5.62 12.60 -1.26
N GLY A 204 -6.40 12.68 -2.35
CA GLY A 204 -5.90 12.62 -3.72
C GLY A 204 -5.01 11.41 -4.05
N ARG A 205 -4.98 10.39 -3.19
CA ARG A 205 -4.08 9.23 -3.30
C ARG A 205 -4.87 7.97 -3.63
N VAL A 206 -4.35 7.25 -4.61
CA VAL A 206 -4.73 5.90 -5.03
C VAL A 206 -4.31 4.90 -3.95
#